data_AF-A0A8T0PX93-F1
#
_entry.id   AF-A0A8T0PX93-F1
#
_cell.length_a   1.000
_cell.length_b   1.000
_cell.length_c   1.000
_cell.angle_alpha   90.00
_cell.angle_beta   90.00
_cell.angle_gamma   90.00
#
_symmetry.space_group_name_H-M   'P 1'
#
loop_
_entity.id
_entity.type
_entity.pdbx_description
1 polymer ?
#
loop_
_entity_poly.entity_id
_entity_poly.type
_entity_poly.pdbx_seq_one_letter_code
_entity_poly.pdbx_strand_id
1 'polypeptide(L)'
;MDGGGGAEGELTALETALYDRQIRVWGVDAQKRLSKAHVLVCGLNGTTTEFCKNIVLAGVGSLSLMDDHMVTEDDLNANFLIPPDESIYGGRSLAEVCCESLKDFNPMVRVSVEKGDPSLIDGEFLDKFDIIVVSGASLKTNLFINENCRKRSKRIAFYAIDCKDSCGEIFVDLQKHSYVQKKPAGETEQQELTYPSLQVHDLGLE
;
A
#
# COMPACT_ATOMS: atom_id res chain seq x y z
N MET A 1 1.29 -36.61 25.50
CA MET A 1 0.90 -35.23 25.84
C MET A 1 1.25 -34.40 24.62
N ASP A 2 0.28 -34.25 23.74
CA ASP A 2 0.44 -33.61 22.43
C ASP A 2 0.08 -32.14 22.61
N GLY A 3 1.08 -31.27 22.50
CA GLY A 3 0.99 -29.84 22.78
C GLY A 3 0.51 -29.10 21.54
N GLY A 4 -0.70 -28.53 21.62
CA GLY A 4 -1.27 -27.69 20.58
C GLY A 4 -0.41 -26.46 20.27
N GLY A 5 0.12 -26.41 19.06
CA GLY A 5 0.57 -25.18 18.41
C GLY A 5 -0.57 -24.61 17.59
N GLY A 6 -1.10 -23.46 18.02
CA GLY A 6 -2.18 -22.76 17.34
C GLY A 6 -1.82 -22.34 15.91
N ALA A 7 -2.85 -22.32 15.07
CA ALA A 7 -2.89 -21.97 13.65
C ALA A 7 -2.48 -20.51 13.32
N GLU A 8 -1.26 -20.09 13.65
CA GLU A 8 -0.77 -18.77 13.28
C GLU A 8 -0.17 -18.77 11.87
N GLY A 9 -1.02 -18.48 10.88
CA GLY A 9 -0.60 -18.19 9.51
C GLY A 9 -1.17 -19.09 8.41
N GLU A 10 -2.21 -19.85 8.70
CA GLU A 10 -3.01 -20.51 7.67
C GLU A 10 -4.20 -19.64 7.27
N LEU A 11 -4.53 -19.64 5.97
CA LEU A 11 -5.76 -19.02 5.49
C LEU A 11 -6.93 -19.85 5.98
N THR A 12 -7.99 -19.18 6.43
CA THR A 12 -9.25 -19.85 6.76
C THR A 12 -9.85 -20.52 5.52
N ALA A 13 -10.79 -21.45 5.72
CA ALA A 13 -11.52 -22.06 4.61
C ALA A 13 -12.29 -21.01 3.79
N LEU A 14 -12.83 -19.98 4.46
CA LEU A 14 -13.51 -18.86 3.82
C LEU A 14 -12.55 -18.05 2.94
N GLU A 15 -11.38 -17.66 3.46
CA GLU A 15 -10.36 -16.94 2.68
C GLU A 15 -9.83 -17.77 1.52
N THR A 16 -9.63 -19.08 1.72
CA THR A 16 -9.19 -19.99 0.66
C THR A 16 -10.21 -20.06 -0.47
N ALA A 17 -11.50 -20.12 -0.14
CA ALA A 17 -12.57 -20.09 -1.14
C ALA A 17 -12.67 -18.73 -1.84
N LEU A 18 -12.58 -17.63 -1.09
CA LEU A 18 -12.64 -16.26 -1.62
C LEU A 18 -11.48 -15.97 -2.59
N TYR A 19 -10.27 -16.41 -2.25
CA TYR A 19 -9.06 -16.12 -3.01
C TYR A 19 -8.62 -17.24 -3.96
N ASP A 20 -9.43 -18.29 -4.19
CA ASP A 20 -9.06 -19.46 -5.01
C ASP A 20 -8.45 -19.08 -6.37
N ARG A 21 -9.08 -18.15 -7.09
CA ARG A 21 -8.58 -17.69 -8.41
C ARG A 21 -7.23 -17.00 -8.33
N GLN A 22 -6.98 -16.25 -7.27
CA GLN A 22 -5.74 -15.49 -7.07
C GLN A 22 -4.61 -16.43 -6.61
N ILE A 23 -4.95 -17.38 -5.73
CA ILE A 23 -4.06 -18.47 -5.29
C ILE A 23 -3.58 -19.30 -6.48
N ARG A 24 -4.42 -19.53 -7.50
CA ARG A 24 -3.99 -20.21 -8.74
C ARG A 24 -2.96 -19.43 -9.56
N VAL A 25 -2.88 -18.11 -9.40
CA VAL A 25 -1.92 -17.25 -10.10
C VAL A 25 -0.58 -17.24 -9.38
N TRP A 26 -0.56 -16.90 -8.10
CA TRP A 26 0.69 -16.67 -7.35
C TRP A 26 1.01 -17.71 -6.25
N GLY A 27 0.11 -18.66 -6.01
CA GLY A 27 0.28 -19.71 -5.00
C GLY A 27 -0.15 -19.31 -3.59
N VAL A 28 -0.42 -20.32 -2.77
CA VAL A 28 -0.95 -20.14 -1.40
C VAL A 28 0.03 -19.38 -0.50
N ASP A 29 1.34 -19.62 -0.64
CA ASP A 29 2.36 -18.96 0.19
C ASP A 29 2.45 -17.46 -0.10
N ALA A 30 2.25 -17.04 -1.35
CA ALA A 30 2.19 -15.63 -1.69
C ALA A 30 0.95 -14.97 -1.08
N GLN A 31 -0.22 -15.63 -1.13
CA GLN A 31 -1.44 -15.14 -0.49
C GLN A 31 -1.30 -15.04 1.05
N LYS A 32 -0.64 -16.02 1.68
CA LYS A 32 -0.33 -16.00 3.12
C LYS A 32 0.59 -14.83 3.51
N ARG A 33 1.55 -14.45 2.65
CA ARG A 33 2.38 -13.26 2.88
C ARG A 33 1.58 -11.97 2.69
N LEU A 34 0.75 -11.91 1.65
CA LEU A 34 -0.09 -10.75 1.35
C LEU A 34 -1.08 -10.44 2.47
N SER A 35 -1.77 -11.46 2.99
CA SER A 35 -2.70 -11.35 4.13
C SER A 35 -2.06 -10.96 5.46
N LYS A 36 -0.72 -10.92 5.54
CA LYS A 36 0.02 -10.44 6.70
C LYS A 36 0.63 -9.05 6.49
N ALA A 37 0.66 -8.55 5.25
CA ALA A 37 1.27 -7.28 4.93
C ALA A 37 0.41 -6.10 5.41
N HIS A 38 1.07 -5.06 5.89
CA HIS A 38 0.47 -3.79 6.27
C HIS A 38 0.97 -2.65 5.37
N VAL A 39 0.06 -1.99 4.69
CA VAL A 39 0.36 -0.91 3.72
C VAL A 39 -0.13 0.43 4.26
N LEU A 40 0.73 1.44 4.23
CA LEU A 40 0.33 2.84 4.38
C LEU A 40 0.23 3.49 3.00
N VAL A 41 -0.84 4.23 2.75
CA VAL A 41 -1.01 5.10 1.59
C VAL A 41 -1.15 6.54 2.07
N CYS A 42 -0.20 7.38 1.67
CA CYS A 42 -0.19 8.82 1.93
C CYS A 42 -0.61 9.57 0.66
N GLY A 43 -1.71 10.31 0.72
CA GLY A 43 -2.27 11.03 -0.42
C GLY A 43 -3.23 10.18 -1.27
N LEU A 44 -4.50 10.59 -1.29
CA LEU A 44 -5.57 9.97 -2.06
C LEU A 44 -5.89 10.79 -3.30
N ASN A 45 -5.79 10.13 -4.45
CA ASN A 45 -6.20 10.63 -5.75
C ASN A 45 -6.68 9.45 -6.61
N GLY A 46 -7.12 9.69 -7.85
CA GLY A 46 -7.63 8.62 -8.71
C GLY A 46 -6.69 7.40 -8.84
N THR A 47 -5.37 7.62 -8.84
CA THR A 47 -4.38 6.54 -8.97
C THR A 47 -4.25 5.75 -7.67
N THR A 48 -4.10 6.42 -6.52
CA THR A 48 -3.98 5.72 -5.24
C THR A 48 -5.29 5.09 -4.78
N THR A 49 -6.45 5.66 -5.16
CA THR A 49 -7.77 5.05 -5.00
C THR A 49 -7.87 3.71 -5.73
N GLU A 50 -7.46 3.65 -7.00
CA GLU A 50 -7.42 2.41 -7.79
C GLU A 50 -6.46 1.38 -7.17
N PHE A 51 -5.28 1.84 -6.74
CA PHE A 51 -4.32 1.01 -6.02
C PHE A 51 -4.93 0.40 -4.75
N CYS A 52 -5.55 1.22 -3.90
CA CYS A 52 -6.19 0.79 -2.65
C CYS A 52 -7.25 -0.28 -2.90
N LYS A 53 -8.17 -0.03 -3.85
CA LYS A 53 -9.19 -1.01 -4.27
C LYS A 53 -8.55 -2.34 -4.69
N ASN A 54 -7.50 -2.29 -5.50
CA ASN A 54 -6.84 -3.50 -6.00
C ASN A 54 -6.19 -4.31 -4.88
N ILE A 55 -5.47 -3.69 -3.93
CA ILE A 55 -4.83 -4.44 -2.83
C ILE A 55 -5.83 -4.94 -1.78
N VAL A 56 -6.94 -4.22 -1.57
CA VAL A 56 -8.03 -4.67 -0.71
C VAL A 56 -8.71 -5.90 -1.32
N LEU A 57 -9.06 -5.86 -2.60
CA LEU A 57 -9.60 -7.05 -3.31
C LEU A 57 -8.60 -8.21 -3.38
N ALA A 58 -7.30 -7.90 -3.41
CA ALA A 58 -6.24 -8.91 -3.37
C ALA A 58 -6.09 -9.57 -1.99
N GLY A 59 -6.67 -9.00 -0.93
CA GLY A 59 -6.62 -9.55 0.42
C GLY A 59 -5.33 -9.21 1.16
N VAL A 60 -4.86 -7.96 1.04
CA VAL A 60 -3.80 -7.43 1.91
C VAL A 60 -4.23 -7.50 3.39
N GLY A 61 -3.32 -7.77 4.31
CA GLY A 61 -3.68 -7.92 5.72
C GLY A 61 -4.27 -6.65 6.33
N SER A 62 -3.66 -5.50 6.05
CA SER A 62 -4.13 -4.21 6.53
C SER A 62 -3.74 -3.07 5.58
N LEU A 63 -4.60 -2.06 5.52
CA LEU A 63 -4.41 -0.82 4.77
C LEU A 63 -4.71 0.37 5.68
N SER A 64 -3.74 1.27 5.84
CA SER A 64 -3.92 2.56 6.48
C SER A 64 -3.88 3.67 5.45
N LEU A 65 -4.84 4.59 5.53
CA LEU A 65 -4.94 5.76 4.68
C LEU A 65 -4.57 7.01 5.48
N MET A 66 -3.67 7.84 4.93
CA MET A 66 -3.31 9.14 5.48
C MET A 66 -3.60 10.22 4.44
N ASP A 67 -4.73 10.88 4.62
CA ASP A 67 -5.12 12.05 3.85
C ASP A 67 -6.16 12.86 4.66
N ASP A 68 -5.68 13.95 5.26
CA ASP A 68 -6.49 14.84 6.10
C ASP A 68 -7.22 15.93 5.29
N HIS A 69 -7.07 15.97 3.95
CA HIS A 69 -7.81 16.91 3.12
C HIS A 69 -9.31 16.62 3.18
N MET A 70 -10.10 17.68 3.29
CA MET A 70 -11.56 17.57 3.24
C MET A 70 -12.00 17.24 1.82
N VAL A 71 -13.04 16.42 1.72
CA VAL A 71 -13.65 16.08 0.42
C VAL A 71 -14.10 17.34 -0.30
N THR A 72 -13.69 17.49 -1.56
CA THR A 72 -14.10 18.58 -2.46
C THR A 72 -15.01 18.08 -3.58
N GLU A 73 -15.60 19.00 -4.35
CA GLU A 73 -16.41 18.65 -5.52
C GLU A 73 -15.57 17.97 -6.62
N ASP A 74 -14.31 18.35 -6.78
CA ASP A 74 -13.42 17.73 -7.76
C ASP A 74 -13.15 16.26 -7.41
N ASP A 75 -13.03 15.95 -6.11
CA ASP A 75 -12.84 14.58 -5.63
C ASP A 75 -14.06 13.70 -5.94
N LEU A 76 -15.29 14.23 -5.81
CA LEU A 76 -16.51 13.49 -6.17
C LEU A 76 -16.53 13.06 -7.65
N ASN A 77 -15.95 13.88 -8.52
CA ASN A 77 -15.88 13.61 -9.96
C ASN A 77 -14.76 12.63 -10.33
N ALA A 78 -13.72 12.52 -9.50
CA ALA A 78 -12.50 11.77 -9.80
C ALA A 78 -12.30 10.51 -8.94
N ASN A 79 -13.03 10.35 -7.84
CA ASN A 79 -12.82 9.29 -6.86
C ASN A 79 -14.10 8.48 -6.60
N PHE A 80 -14.18 7.28 -7.20
CA PHE A 80 -15.34 6.40 -7.09
C PHE A 80 -15.59 5.84 -5.67
N LEU A 81 -14.65 6.00 -4.73
CA LEU A 81 -14.84 5.59 -3.35
C LEU A 81 -15.64 6.60 -2.53
N ILE A 82 -15.90 7.80 -3.07
CA ILE A 82 -16.67 8.84 -2.38
C ILE A 82 -18.13 8.69 -2.79
N PRO A 83 -19.04 8.32 -1.87
CA PRO A 83 -20.46 8.27 -2.19
C PRO A 83 -20.99 9.67 -2.52
N PRO A 84 -21.89 9.83 -3.52
CA PRO A 84 -22.41 11.14 -3.93
C PRO A 84 -23.43 11.75 -2.94
N ASP A 85 -23.50 11.25 -1.71
CA ASP A 85 -24.40 11.71 -0.66
C ASP A 85 -23.64 12.61 0.32
N GLU A 86 -23.97 13.90 0.33
CA GLU A 86 -23.33 14.91 1.19
C GLU A 86 -23.44 14.58 2.68
N SER A 87 -24.51 13.89 3.10
CA SER A 87 -24.64 13.46 4.49
C SER A 87 -23.58 12.43 4.89
N ILE A 88 -22.95 11.78 3.91
CA ILE A 88 -21.88 10.79 4.11
C ILE A 88 -20.50 11.45 4.12
N TYR A 89 -20.22 12.39 3.21
CA TYR A 89 -18.86 12.97 3.07
C TYR A 89 -18.68 14.35 3.73
N GLY A 90 -19.76 15.07 4.02
CA GLY A 90 -19.70 16.44 4.53
C GLY A 90 -18.87 16.58 5.80
N GLY A 91 -17.83 17.41 5.75
CA GLY A 91 -16.95 17.70 6.90
C GLY A 91 -15.99 16.57 7.30
N ARG A 92 -15.81 15.56 6.45
CA ARG A 92 -14.90 14.43 6.66
C ARG A 92 -13.71 14.50 5.71
N SER A 93 -12.60 13.89 6.11
CA SER A 93 -11.43 13.81 5.25
C SER A 93 -11.59 12.74 4.15
N LEU A 94 -10.80 12.87 3.08
CA LEU A 94 -10.70 11.87 2.02
C LEU A 94 -10.39 10.48 2.57
N ALA A 95 -9.46 10.38 3.53
CA ALA A 95 -9.12 9.11 4.15
C ALA A 95 -10.30 8.52 4.94
N GLU A 96 -11.04 9.34 5.68
CA GLU A 96 -12.21 8.88 6.44
C GLU A 96 -13.31 8.34 5.53
N VAL A 97 -13.61 9.01 4.42
CA VAL A 97 -14.65 8.57 3.49
C VAL A 97 -14.21 7.34 2.69
N CYS A 98 -13.00 7.34 2.14
CA CYS A 98 -12.49 6.21 1.37
C CYS A 98 -12.29 4.95 2.23
N CYS A 99 -11.90 5.10 3.50
CA CYS A 99 -11.77 3.99 4.45
C CYS A 99 -13.09 3.24 4.63
N GLU A 100 -14.20 3.95 4.83
CA GLU A 100 -15.51 3.31 4.98
C GLU A 100 -15.92 2.54 3.72
N SER A 101 -15.80 3.16 2.54
CA SER A 101 -16.11 2.49 1.28
C SER A 101 -15.23 1.27 1.02
N LEU A 102 -13.93 1.32 1.32
CA LEU A 102 -13.01 0.20 1.09
C LEU A 102 -13.30 -1.03 1.98
N LYS A 103 -13.88 -0.84 3.18
CA LYS A 103 -14.26 -1.97 4.04
C LYS A 103 -15.31 -2.87 3.36
N ASP A 104 -16.18 -2.29 2.53
CA ASP A 104 -17.21 -3.05 1.81
C ASP A 104 -16.63 -3.91 0.68
N PHE A 105 -15.45 -3.56 0.14
CA PHE A 105 -14.81 -4.34 -0.94
C PHE A 105 -14.31 -5.69 -0.44
N ASN A 106 -13.80 -5.76 0.79
CA ASN A 106 -13.31 -7.00 1.37
C ASN A 106 -13.29 -6.96 2.90
N PRO A 107 -14.28 -7.60 3.56
CA PRO A 107 -14.36 -7.65 5.02
C PRO A 107 -13.18 -8.37 5.71
N MET A 108 -12.36 -9.11 4.96
CA MET A 108 -11.17 -9.77 5.50
C MET A 108 -9.99 -8.80 5.67
N VAL A 109 -10.04 -7.61 5.07
CA VAL A 109 -8.97 -6.61 5.12
C VAL A 109 -9.28 -5.58 6.19
N ARG A 110 -8.32 -5.31 7.08
CA ARG A 110 -8.44 -4.20 8.03
C ARG A 110 -8.08 -2.89 7.34
N VAL A 111 -9.07 -2.03 7.13
CA VAL A 111 -8.85 -0.67 6.61
C VAL A 111 -9.00 0.34 7.74
N SER A 112 -8.04 1.26 7.87
CA SER A 112 -8.01 2.27 8.93
C SER A 112 -7.50 3.63 8.43
N VAL A 113 -7.69 4.66 9.25
CA VAL A 113 -7.24 6.02 8.97
C VAL A 113 -6.13 6.39 9.94
N GLU A 114 -5.06 6.98 9.42
CA GLU A 114 -3.99 7.61 10.19
C GLU A 114 -4.03 9.11 9.92
N LYS A 115 -4.17 9.93 10.96
CA LYS A 115 -4.14 11.39 10.83
C LYS A 115 -2.71 11.89 10.83
N GLY A 116 -2.45 12.97 10.09
CA GLY A 116 -1.16 13.64 10.11
C GLY A 116 -0.63 14.04 8.73
N ASP A 117 0.57 14.62 8.78
CA ASP A 117 1.31 15.08 7.62
C ASP A 117 2.44 14.07 7.30
N PRO A 118 2.51 13.52 6.07
CA PRO A 118 3.60 12.66 5.64
C PRO A 118 5.00 13.25 5.87
N SER A 119 5.14 14.58 5.85
CA SER A 119 6.41 15.28 6.09
C SER A 119 6.88 15.26 7.55
N LEU A 120 6.01 14.84 8.48
CA LEU A 120 6.26 14.78 9.92
C LEU A 120 6.29 13.35 10.46
N ILE A 121 6.12 12.34 9.60
CA ILE A 121 6.15 10.94 10.01
C ILE A 121 7.54 10.57 10.57
N ASP A 122 7.55 10.02 11.78
CA ASP A 122 8.76 9.52 12.42
C ASP A 122 9.01 8.03 12.13
N GLY A 123 10.17 7.56 12.58
CA GLY A 123 10.58 6.17 12.38
C GLY A 123 9.73 5.15 13.12
N GLU A 124 9.25 5.47 14.33
CA GLU A 124 8.43 4.55 15.13
C GLU A 124 7.06 4.32 14.47
N PHE A 125 6.51 5.36 13.86
CA PHE A 125 5.31 5.25 13.06
C PHE A 125 5.52 4.38 11.82
N LEU A 126 6.62 4.59 11.08
CA LEU A 126 6.92 3.79 9.89
C LEU A 126 7.09 2.29 10.19
N ASP A 127 7.67 1.95 11.34
CA ASP A 127 7.94 0.55 11.73
C ASP A 127 6.66 -0.32 11.82
N LYS A 128 5.47 0.30 11.90
CA LYS A 128 4.17 -0.38 11.85
C LYS A 128 3.85 -0.99 10.48
N PHE A 129 4.50 -0.53 9.40
CA PHE A 129 4.13 -0.86 8.03
C PHE A 129 5.22 -1.70 7.34
N ASP A 130 4.82 -2.48 6.35
CA ASP A 130 5.74 -3.22 5.46
C ASP A 130 5.99 -2.46 4.16
N ILE A 131 5.01 -1.66 3.74
CA ILE A 131 4.99 -0.92 2.48
C ILE A 131 4.43 0.47 2.74
N ILE A 132 5.11 1.49 2.21
CA ILE A 132 4.66 2.88 2.20
C ILE A 132 4.51 3.32 0.76
N VAL A 133 3.35 3.85 0.42
CA VAL A 133 3.04 4.42 -0.88
C VAL A 133 2.72 5.89 -0.69
N VAL A 134 3.42 6.76 -1.40
CA VAL A 134 3.23 8.22 -1.31
C VAL A 134 2.84 8.76 -2.68
N SER A 135 1.81 9.62 -2.70
CA SER A 135 1.37 10.31 -3.90
C SER A 135 1.00 11.76 -3.58
N GLY A 136 1.16 12.67 -4.55
CA GLY A 136 0.84 14.09 -4.40
C GLY A 136 1.75 14.86 -3.43
N ALA A 137 2.82 14.25 -2.93
CA ALA A 137 3.73 14.87 -1.99
C ALA A 137 4.90 15.59 -2.69
N SER A 138 5.51 16.57 -2.01
CA SER A 138 6.70 17.24 -2.53
C SER A 138 7.89 16.27 -2.60
N LEU A 139 8.83 16.51 -3.54
CA LEU A 139 10.06 15.72 -3.64
C LEU A 139 10.83 15.66 -2.32
N LYS A 140 10.85 16.76 -1.56
CA LYS A 140 11.45 16.81 -0.21
C LYS A 140 10.81 15.81 0.75
N THR A 141 9.49 15.66 0.69
CA THR A 141 8.74 14.70 1.53
C THR A 141 9.02 13.26 1.09
N ASN A 142 9.04 13.00 -0.22
CA ASN A 142 9.38 11.69 -0.76
C ASN A 142 10.80 11.26 -0.35
N LEU A 143 11.79 12.17 -0.45
CA LEU A 143 13.16 11.93 0.00
C LEU A 143 13.21 11.64 1.51
N PHE A 144 12.53 12.48 2.31
CA PHE A 144 12.47 12.32 3.75
C PHE A 144 11.92 10.95 4.16
N ILE A 145 10.78 10.53 3.59
CA ILE A 145 10.16 9.23 3.92
C ILE A 145 11.05 8.09 3.44
N ASN A 146 11.56 8.15 2.20
CA ASN A 146 12.42 7.11 1.65
C ASN A 146 13.69 6.89 2.49
N GLU A 147 14.36 7.97 2.90
CA GLU A 147 15.52 7.89 3.79
C GLU A 147 15.17 7.30 5.15
N ASN A 148 14.03 7.69 5.73
CA ASN A 148 13.61 7.16 7.03
C ASN A 148 13.29 5.66 6.95
N CYS A 149 12.65 5.19 5.86
CA CYS A 149 12.44 3.77 5.57
C CYS A 149 13.77 2.98 5.50
N ARG A 150 14.82 3.56 4.90
CA ARG A 150 16.16 2.93 4.82
C ARG A 150 16.91 2.89 6.14
N LYS A 151 16.63 3.84 7.04
CA LYS A 151 17.22 3.89 8.39
C LYS A 151 16.60 2.88 9.35
N ARG A 152 15.51 2.19 8.96
CA ARG A 152 14.83 1.20 9.81
C ARG A 152 15.59 -0.12 9.83
N SER A 153 15.47 -0.83 10.96
CA SER A 153 15.98 -2.20 11.09
C SER A 153 15.11 -3.21 10.33
N LYS A 154 13.80 -2.96 10.29
CA LYS A 154 12.83 -3.67 9.45
C LYS A 154 12.91 -3.11 8.02
N ARG A 155 12.98 -3.99 7.02
CA ARG A 155 12.91 -3.57 5.62
C ARG A 155 11.49 -3.09 5.30
N ILE A 156 11.37 -1.81 4.98
CA ILE A 156 10.12 -1.18 4.51
C ILE A 156 10.27 -0.87 3.03
N ALA A 157 9.34 -1.36 2.21
CA ALA A 157 9.27 -1.01 0.80
C ALA A 157 8.68 0.39 0.63
N PHE A 158 9.30 1.21 -0.21
CA PHE A 158 8.84 2.57 -0.48
C PHE A 158 8.46 2.72 -1.95
N TYR A 159 7.33 3.36 -2.18
CA TYR A 159 6.84 3.73 -3.50
C TYR A 159 6.47 5.21 -3.50
N ALA A 160 6.92 5.94 -4.52
CA ALA A 160 6.38 7.26 -4.84
C ALA A 160 5.68 7.15 -6.20
N ILE A 161 4.43 7.58 -6.29
CA ILE A 161 3.59 7.42 -7.47
C ILE A 161 2.90 8.75 -7.74
N ASP A 162 2.96 9.24 -8.96
CA ASP A 162 2.19 10.40 -9.39
C ASP A 162 1.66 10.20 -10.81
N CYS A 163 0.45 10.71 -11.03
CA CYS A 163 -0.14 10.80 -12.36
C CYS A 163 -0.60 12.24 -12.57
N LYS A 164 -0.09 12.87 -13.62
CA LYS A 164 -0.42 14.25 -14.01
C LYS A 164 -0.77 14.25 -15.49
N ASP A 165 -2.02 14.57 -15.79
CA ASP A 165 -2.59 14.53 -17.14
C ASP A 165 -2.37 13.16 -17.81
N SER A 166 -1.60 13.11 -18.90
CA SER A 166 -1.29 11.89 -19.65
C SER A 166 0.02 11.21 -19.22
N CYS A 167 0.66 11.70 -18.17
CA CYS A 167 1.97 11.23 -17.71
C CYS A 167 1.85 10.58 -16.34
N GLY A 168 2.40 9.37 -16.20
CA GLY A 168 2.51 8.66 -14.93
C GLY A 168 3.97 8.38 -14.59
N GLU A 169 4.30 8.50 -13.32
CA GLU A 169 5.60 8.15 -12.76
C GLU A 169 5.42 7.19 -11.58
N ILE A 170 6.29 6.19 -11.51
CA ILE A 170 6.44 5.33 -10.34
C ILE A 170 7.93 5.19 -10.02
N PHE A 171 8.29 5.57 -8.81
CA PHE A 171 9.56 5.25 -8.21
C PHE A 171 9.38 4.11 -7.20
N VAL A 172 10.31 3.15 -7.21
CA VAL A 172 10.28 1.99 -6.33
C VAL A 172 11.60 1.84 -5.62
N ASP A 173 11.56 1.69 -4.31
CA ASP A 173 12.72 1.34 -3.49
C ASP A 173 12.37 0.20 -2.53
N LEU A 174 12.80 -1.01 -2.90
CA LEU A 174 12.67 -2.21 -2.08
C LEU A 174 13.92 -2.47 -1.22
N GLN A 175 14.89 -1.57 -1.26
CA GLN A 175 16.22 -1.71 -0.66
C GLN A 175 16.92 -2.97 -1.19
N LYS A 176 17.39 -3.84 -0.30
CA LYS A 176 17.86 -5.19 -0.65
C LYS A 176 16.66 -6.15 -0.66
N HIS A 177 16.25 -6.61 -1.83
CA HIS A 177 15.04 -7.41 -2.01
C HIS A 177 15.34 -8.78 -2.60
N SER A 178 15.08 -9.83 -1.82
CA SER A 178 15.16 -11.22 -2.27
C SER A 178 13.77 -11.75 -2.62
N TYR A 179 13.66 -12.44 -3.76
CA TYR A 179 12.40 -13.02 -4.23
C TYR A 179 12.64 -14.37 -4.92
N VAL A 180 11.55 -15.12 -5.13
CA VAL A 180 11.59 -16.42 -5.83
C VAL A 180 11.01 -16.24 -7.22
N GLN A 181 11.79 -16.58 -8.25
CA GLN A 181 11.34 -16.61 -9.63
C GLN A 181 11.04 -18.04 -10.06
N LYS A 182 9.84 -18.27 -10.61
CA LYS A 182 9.47 -19.55 -11.21
C LYS A 182 9.80 -19.52 -12.70
N LYS A 183 10.72 -20.37 -13.13
CA LYS A 183 11.09 -20.50 -14.55
C LYS A 183 9.99 -21.25 -15.32
N PRO A 184 9.90 -21.08 -16.65
CA PRO A 184 8.93 -21.81 -17.48
C PRO A 184 8.99 -23.34 -17.32
N ALA A 185 10.18 -23.88 -17.01
CA ALA A 185 10.41 -25.30 -16.75
C ALA A 185 9.91 -25.80 -15.38
N GLY A 186 9.33 -24.92 -14.54
CA GLY A 186 8.81 -25.25 -13.22
C GLY A 186 9.82 -25.14 -12.08
N GLU A 187 11.12 -25.00 -12.39
CA GLU A 187 12.18 -24.75 -11.41
C GLU A 187 12.01 -23.38 -10.73
N THR A 188 12.31 -23.31 -9.43
CA THR A 188 12.32 -22.07 -8.66
C THR A 188 13.75 -21.66 -8.35
N GLU A 189 14.07 -20.39 -8.56
CA GLU A 189 15.38 -19.82 -8.27
C GLU A 189 15.23 -18.61 -7.35
N GLN A 190 16.10 -18.51 -6.35
CA GLN A 190 16.18 -17.34 -5.49
C GLN A 190 16.98 -16.24 -6.22
N GLN A 191 16.36 -15.07 -6.31
CA GLN A 191 16.92 -13.88 -6.93
C GLN A 191 17.08 -12.79 -5.87
N GLU A 192 18.00 -11.86 -6.11
CA GLU A 192 18.24 -10.72 -5.24
C GLU A 192 18.46 -9.47 -6.09
N LEU A 193 17.75 -8.40 -5.74
CA LEU A 193 17.89 -7.08 -6.37
C LEU A 193 18.24 -6.07 -5.30
N THR A 194 19.08 -5.10 -5.68
CA THR A 194 19.38 -3.93 -4.85
C THR A 194 18.84 -2.69 -5.53
N TYR A 195 17.90 -2.02 -4.87
CA TYR A 195 17.30 -0.79 -5.35
C TYR A 195 18.11 0.42 -4.88
N PRO A 196 18.33 1.43 -5.74
CA PRO A 196 18.90 2.70 -5.32
C PRO A 196 17.92 3.51 -4.46
N SER A 197 18.45 4.40 -3.63
CA SER A 197 17.62 5.37 -2.90
C SER A 197 17.07 6.41 -3.87
N LEU A 198 15.96 7.06 -3.52
CA LEU A 198 15.51 8.25 -4.24
C LEU A 198 16.58 9.33 -4.17
N GLN A 199 16.89 9.96 -5.31
CA GLN A 199 17.93 10.99 -5.43
C GLN A 199 17.39 12.18 -6.21
N VAL A 200 17.88 13.37 -5.88
CA VAL A 200 17.71 14.54 -6.75
C VAL A 200 18.78 14.46 -7.83
N HIS A 201 18.39 14.36 -9.08
CA HIS A 201 19.31 14.65 -10.17
C HIS A 201 19.29 16.15 -10.41
N ASP A 202 20.42 16.81 -10.19
CA ASP A 202 20.68 18.14 -10.77
C ASP A 202 20.71 17.96 -12.29
N LEU A 203 19.55 18.14 -12.92
CA LEU A 203 19.47 18.45 -14.34
C LEU A 203 20.04 19.86 -14.45
N GLY A 204 21.36 19.97 -14.68
CA GLY A 204 22.10 21.23 -14.80
C GLY A 204 21.58 22.12 -15.93
N LEU A 205 20.39 22.69 -15.73
CA LEU A 205 19.82 23.76 -16.52
C LEU A 205 20.30 25.05 -15.87
N GLU A 206 21.48 25.49 -16.31
CA GLU A 206 21.84 26.92 -16.29
C GLU A 206 20.91 27.72 -17.21
#